data_AF-A0A9X3B4L2-F1
#
_entry.id   AF-A0A9X3B4L2-F1
#
_cell.length_a   1.000
_cell.length_b   1.000
_cell.length_c   1.000
_cell.angle_alpha   90.00
_cell.angle_beta   90.00
_cell.angle_gamma   90.00
#
_symmetry.space_group_name_H-M   'P 1'
#
loop_
_entity.id
_entity.type
_entity.pdbx_description
1 polymer ?
#
loop_
_entity_poly.entity_id
_entity_poly.type
_entity_poly.pdbx_seq_one_letter_code
_entity_poly.pdbx_strand_id
1 'polypeptide(L)'
;MKFRSVSDAVTSQPPGVTAPKRFSVRVAEWLLDSPRLGTNQNAKHLAGRLLKQPAREGVVAAQSRLGQLMCRECGNARDRRIGQDLLRQAARAGDRRAQQELGLIED
;
A
#
# COMPACT_ATOMS: atom_id res chain seq x y z
N MET A 1 0.45 43.64 32.64
CA MET A 1 0.63 43.42 31.19
C MET A 1 -0.22 42.24 30.76
N LYS A 2 -1.09 42.41 29.76
CA LYS A 2 -1.92 41.36 29.14
C LYS A 2 -1.38 41.15 27.74
N PHE A 3 -0.95 39.94 27.39
CA PHE A 3 -0.95 39.44 26.01
C PHE A 3 -1.29 37.94 26.02
N ARG A 4 -2.28 37.59 25.20
CA ARG A 4 -2.75 36.24 24.86
C ARG A 4 -1.93 35.71 23.66
N SER A 5 -1.76 34.38 23.61
CA SER A 5 -1.78 33.48 22.43
C SER A 5 -1.27 32.11 22.92
N VAL A 6 -2.06 31.04 23.05
CA VAL A 6 -2.70 30.19 22.01
C VAL A 6 -1.70 29.90 20.88
N SER A 7 -1.05 28.74 20.85
CA SER A 7 -1.42 27.50 20.15
C SER A 7 -0.13 26.66 20.08
N ASP A 8 -0.04 25.34 19.96
CA ASP A 8 -0.87 24.38 19.26
C ASP A 8 -0.52 23.01 19.88
N ALA A 9 -1.49 22.36 20.51
CA ALA A 9 -1.34 20.96 20.88
C ALA A 9 -1.38 20.17 19.57
N VAL A 10 -0.21 19.70 19.12
CA VAL A 10 -0.03 18.80 17.98
C VAL A 10 -0.87 17.55 18.25
N THR A 11 -2.11 17.62 17.81
CA THR A 11 -3.03 16.52 17.75
C THR A 11 -2.49 15.62 16.65
N SER A 12 -1.91 14.48 17.05
CA SER A 12 -1.59 13.39 16.16
C SER A 12 -2.88 12.80 15.60
N GLN A 13 -3.51 13.50 14.66
CA GLN A 13 -4.54 12.92 13.81
C GLN A 13 -3.83 11.90 12.90
N PRO A 14 -4.19 10.61 12.94
CA PRO A 14 -3.77 9.71 11.88
C PRO A 14 -4.35 10.28 10.58
N PRO A 15 -3.58 10.37 9.48
CA PRO A 15 -4.07 11.00 8.25
C PRO A 15 -5.36 10.30 7.85
N GLY A 16 -6.45 11.07 7.91
CA GLY A 16 -7.78 10.59 7.59
C GLY A 16 -7.78 10.11 6.14
N VAL A 17 -7.65 8.80 5.95
CA VAL A 17 -7.81 8.17 4.65
C VAL A 17 -9.25 8.46 4.23
N THR A 18 -9.41 9.38 3.29
CA THR A 18 -10.70 9.85 2.78
C THR A 18 -11.52 8.62 2.37
N ALA A 19 -12.78 8.52 2.82
CA ALA A 19 -13.65 7.36 2.65
C ALA A 19 -13.60 6.66 1.26
N PRO A 20 -13.56 7.37 0.11
CA PRO A 20 -13.43 6.71 -1.21
C PRO A 20 -12.13 5.93 -1.40
N LYS A 21 -11.04 6.33 -0.76
CA LYS A 21 -9.72 5.68 -0.90
C LYS A 21 -9.66 4.36 -0.13
N ARG A 22 -10.32 4.31 1.03
CA ARG A 22 -10.48 3.05 1.78
C ARG A 22 -11.29 2.03 0.98
N PHE A 23 -12.28 2.52 0.23
CA PHE A 23 -13.10 1.67 -0.62
C PHE A 23 -12.28 1.06 -1.76
N SER A 24 -11.46 1.84 -2.49
CA SER A 24 -10.64 1.30 -3.58
C SER A 24 -9.61 0.27 -3.10
N VAL A 25 -8.99 0.51 -1.94
CA VAL A 25 -8.05 -0.46 -1.35
C VAL A 25 -8.76 -1.75 -0.96
N ARG A 26 -9.92 -1.67 -0.29
CA ARG A 26 -10.69 -2.86 0.08
C ARG A 26 -11.17 -3.66 -1.12
N VAL A 27 -11.60 -2.99 -2.19
CA VAL A 27 -11.99 -3.67 -3.44
C VAL A 27 -10.79 -4.36 -4.07
N ALA A 28 -9.63 -3.70 -4.10
CA ALA A 28 -8.41 -4.31 -4.64
C ALA A 28 -7.94 -5.50 -3.81
N GLU A 29 -7.99 -5.42 -2.48
CA GLU A 29 -7.70 -6.56 -1.60
C GLU A 29 -8.68 -7.70 -1.84
N TRP A 30 -9.98 -7.42 -1.92
CA TRP A 30 -11.00 -8.43 -2.19
C TRP A 30 -10.79 -9.13 -3.54
N LEU A 31 -10.40 -8.37 -4.58
CA LEU A 31 -10.07 -8.93 -5.91
C LEU A 31 -8.88 -9.89 -5.83
N LEU A 32 -7.86 -9.57 -5.02
CA LEU A 32 -6.65 -10.37 -4.88
C LEU A 32 -6.82 -11.58 -3.95
N ASP A 33 -7.64 -11.45 -2.91
CA ASP A 33 -7.89 -12.53 -1.93
C ASP A 33 -8.95 -13.54 -2.41
N SER A 34 -9.72 -13.20 -3.45
CA SER A 34 -10.70 -14.12 -4.04
C SER A 34 -10.01 -15.24 -4.83
N PRO A 35 -10.18 -16.54 -4.51
CA PRO A 35 -9.43 -17.63 -5.15
C PRO A 35 -9.62 -17.72 -6.68
N ARG A 36 -10.81 -17.37 -7.15
CA ARG A 36 -11.15 -17.36 -8.58
C ARG A 36 -10.62 -16.13 -9.31
N LEU A 37 -10.51 -14.98 -8.63
CA LEU A 37 -10.14 -13.72 -9.26
C LEU A 37 -8.65 -13.39 -9.08
N GLY A 38 -8.05 -13.76 -7.95
CA GLY A 38 -6.63 -13.55 -7.66
C GLY A 38 -5.72 -14.22 -8.69
N THR A 39 -6.13 -15.35 -9.28
CA THR A 39 -5.36 -16.03 -10.33
C THR A 39 -5.53 -15.36 -11.71
N ASN A 40 -6.61 -14.61 -11.92
CA ASN A 40 -6.90 -13.95 -13.19
C ASN A 40 -6.04 -12.69 -13.38
N GLN A 41 -5.29 -12.64 -14.47
CA GLN A 41 -4.39 -11.52 -14.76
C GLN A 41 -5.12 -10.19 -14.94
N ASN A 42 -6.37 -10.21 -15.43
CA ASN A 42 -7.20 -9.01 -15.54
C ASN A 42 -7.57 -8.43 -14.17
N ALA A 43 -7.96 -9.28 -13.21
CA ALA A 43 -8.31 -8.85 -11.86
C ALA A 43 -7.07 -8.32 -11.11
N LYS A 44 -5.91 -8.96 -11.28
CA LYS A 44 -4.61 -8.47 -10.80
C LYS A 44 -4.26 -7.10 -11.38
N HIS A 45 -4.45 -6.89 -12.68
CA HIS A 45 -4.24 -5.59 -13.32
C HIS A 45 -5.20 -4.50 -12.77
N LEU A 46 -6.48 -4.83 -12.62
CA LEU A 46 -7.46 -3.91 -12.05
C LEU A 46 -7.12 -3.55 -10.60
N ALA A 47 -6.77 -4.54 -9.78
CA ALA A 47 -6.29 -4.32 -8.42
C ALA A 47 -5.05 -3.41 -8.41
N GLY A 48 -4.05 -3.68 -9.26
CA GLY A 48 -2.87 -2.82 -9.39
C GLY A 48 -3.22 -1.37 -9.75
N ARG A 49 -4.18 -1.15 -10.66
CA ARG A 49 -4.66 0.19 -11.02
C ARG A 49 -5.37 0.89 -9.85
N LEU A 50 -6.20 0.17 -9.10
CA LEU A 50 -6.91 0.70 -7.92
C LEU A 50 -5.93 1.04 -6.78
N LEU A 51 -4.84 0.29 -6.66
CA LEU A 51 -3.82 0.47 -5.62
C LEU A 51 -2.79 1.54 -5.96
N LYS A 52 -2.62 1.88 -7.25
CA LYS A 52 -1.58 2.82 -7.71
C LYS A 52 -1.70 4.21 -7.06
N GLN A 53 -2.92 4.75 -7.01
CA GLN A 53 -3.15 6.06 -6.38
C GLN A 53 -2.95 6.03 -4.86
N PRO A 54 -3.61 5.14 -4.09
CA PRO A 54 -3.42 5.09 -2.63
C PRO A 54 -1.99 4.71 -2.22
N ALA A 55 -1.27 3.89 -3.01
CA ALA A 55 0.13 3.58 -2.74
C ALA A 55 1.04 4.82 -2.88
N ARG A 56 0.77 5.69 -3.85
CA ARG A 56 1.47 6.98 -4.03
C ARG A 56 1.19 7.96 -2.91
N GLU A 57 0.00 7.89 -2.33
CA GLU A 57 -0.41 8.74 -1.21
C GLU A 57 0.03 8.20 0.16
N GLY A 58 0.79 7.10 0.19
CA GLY A 58 1.36 6.54 1.42
C GLY A 58 0.42 5.60 2.18
N VAL A 59 -0.66 5.10 1.57
CA VAL A 59 -1.51 4.08 2.21
C VAL A 59 -0.74 2.77 2.27
N VAL A 60 -0.31 2.41 3.48
CA VAL A 60 0.55 1.25 3.78
C VAL A 60 0.03 -0.05 3.17
N ALA A 61 -1.26 -0.36 3.37
CA ALA A 61 -1.88 -1.57 2.80
C ALA A 61 -1.87 -1.58 1.26
N ALA A 62 -1.96 -0.42 0.62
CA ALA A 62 -1.90 -0.33 -0.82
C ALA A 62 -0.47 -0.49 -1.34
N GLN A 63 0.51 0.06 -0.64
CA GLN A 63 1.92 -0.11 -0.94
C GLN A 63 2.32 -1.58 -0.84
N SER A 64 1.92 -2.28 0.22
CA SER A 64 2.23 -3.70 0.40
C SER A 64 1.59 -4.57 -0.68
N ARG A 65 0.31 -4.34 -1.02
CA ARG A 65 -0.38 -5.09 -2.07
C ARG A 65 0.13 -4.82 -3.47
N LEU A 66 0.39 -3.56 -3.81
CA LEU A 66 0.95 -3.20 -5.11
C LEU A 66 2.38 -3.74 -5.25
N GLY A 67 3.18 -3.65 -4.17
CA GLY A 67 4.53 -4.18 -4.12
C GLY A 67 4.58 -5.68 -4.34
N GLN A 68 3.70 -6.45 -3.67
CA GLN A 68 3.53 -7.89 -3.91
C GLN A 68 3.21 -8.21 -5.37
N LEU A 69 2.21 -7.52 -5.93
CA LEU A 69 1.82 -7.68 -7.33
C LEU A 69 2.98 -7.46 -8.29
N MET A 70 3.73 -6.36 -8.10
CA MET A 70 4.88 -6.04 -8.95
C MET A 70 6.03 -7.04 -8.78
N CYS A 71 6.28 -7.54 -7.58
CA CYS A 71 7.34 -8.51 -7.35
C CYS A 71 7.03 -9.89 -7.96
N ARG A 72 5.76 -10.32 -7.89
CA ARG A 72 5.31 -11.65 -8.33
C ARG A 72 4.97 -11.70 -9.83
N GLU A 73 4.36 -10.66 -10.38
CA GLU A 73 3.82 -10.69 -11.74
C GLU A 73 4.74 -10.05 -12.80
N CYS A 74 5.72 -9.23 -12.41
CA CYS A 74 6.59 -8.58 -13.40
C CYS A 74 7.85 -9.39 -13.69
N GLY A 75 8.04 -9.77 -14.96
CA GLY A 75 9.31 -10.28 -15.48
C GLY A 75 10.40 -9.20 -15.62
N ASN A 76 10.03 -7.92 -15.53
CA ASN A 76 10.94 -6.79 -15.68
C ASN A 76 11.63 -6.45 -14.35
N ALA A 77 12.97 -6.38 -14.37
CA ALA A 77 13.78 -6.04 -13.20
C ALA A 77 13.47 -4.64 -12.63
N ARG A 78 13.08 -3.69 -13.48
CA ARG A 78 12.72 -2.33 -13.04
C ARG A 78 11.49 -2.32 -12.15
N ASP A 79 10.44 -3.03 -12.57
CA ASP A 79 9.17 -3.07 -11.84
C ASP A 79 9.33 -3.84 -10.52
N ARG A 80 10.14 -4.90 -10.50
CA ARG A 80 10.51 -5.58 -9.26
C ARG A 80 11.19 -4.63 -8.26
N ARG A 81 12.14 -3.80 -8.69
CA ARG A 81 12.79 -2.82 -7.79
C ARG A 81 11.78 -1.83 -7.20
N ILE A 82 10.89 -1.29 -8.03
CA ILE A 82 9.82 -0.40 -7.55
C ILE A 82 8.91 -1.14 -6.55
N GLY A 83 8.57 -2.40 -6.84
CA GLY A 83 7.77 -3.23 -5.94
C GLY A 83 8.46 -3.47 -4.59
N GLN A 84 9.75 -3.79 -4.60
CA GLN A 84 10.54 -3.95 -3.38
C GLN A 84 10.63 -2.66 -2.58
N ASP A 85 10.80 -1.50 -3.23
CA ASP A 85 10.83 -0.21 -2.53
C ASP A 85 9.49 0.13 -1.87
N LEU A 86 8.37 -0.20 -2.52
CA LEU A 86 7.04 -0.10 -1.93
C LEU A 86 6.88 -1.04 -0.72
N LEU A 87 7.36 -2.28 -0.82
CA LEU A 87 7.36 -3.22 0.29
C LEU A 87 8.22 -2.71 1.46
N ARG A 88 9.40 -2.14 1.18
CA ARG A 88 10.27 -1.55 2.23
C ARG A 88 9.59 -0.41 2.96
N GLN A 89 8.88 0.47 2.24
CA GLN A 89 8.12 1.55 2.85
C GLN A 89 7.00 1.01 3.74
N ALA A 90 6.23 0.04 3.25
CA ALA A 90 5.16 -0.58 4.02
C ALA A 90 5.68 -1.35 5.25
N ALA A 91 6.80 -2.07 5.11
CA ALA A 91 7.44 -2.80 6.20
C ALA A 91 7.96 -1.86 7.30
N ARG A 92 8.53 -0.70 6.93
CA ARG A 92 8.94 0.35 7.88
C ARG A 92 7.75 0.97 8.60
N ALA A 93 6.59 1.05 7.94
CA ALA A 93 5.34 1.49 8.55
C ALA A 93 4.65 0.41 9.41
N GLY A 94 5.25 -0.77 9.57
CA GLY A 94 4.75 -1.85 10.42
C GLY A 94 3.86 -2.87 9.71
N ASP A 95 3.79 -2.88 8.37
CA ASP A 95 3.03 -3.88 7.63
C ASP A 95 3.72 -5.25 7.69
N ARG A 96 3.08 -6.18 8.41
CA ARG A 96 3.57 -7.57 8.56
C ARG A 96 3.64 -8.33 7.24
N ARG A 97 2.72 -8.07 6.30
CA ARG A 97 2.73 -8.74 4.99
C ARG A 97 3.92 -8.27 4.17
N ALA A 98 4.21 -6.97 4.20
CA ALA A 98 5.37 -6.44 3.49
C ALA A 98 6.69 -6.97 4.05
N GLN A 99 6.81 -7.11 5.37
CA GLN A 99 7.98 -7.71 6.02
C GLN A 99 8.17 -9.18 5.61
N GLN A 100 7.10 -9.96 5.58
CA GLN A 100 7.15 -11.37 5.15
C GLN A 100 7.62 -11.50 3.69
N GLU A 101 7.08 -10.69 2.78
CA GLU A 101 7.48 -10.74 1.36
C GLU A 101 8.91 -10.29 1.13
N LEU A 102 9.40 -9.28 1.87
CA LEU A 102 10.80 -8.90 1.79
C LEU A 102 11.70 -10.05 2.25
N GLY A 103 11.32 -10.75 3.32
CA GLY A 103 12.02 -11.96 3.74
C GLY A 103 12.09 -13.01 2.64
N LEU A 104 10.97 -13.28 1.94
CA LEU A 104 10.93 -14.24 0.82
C LEU A 104 11.72 -13.80 -0.42
N ILE A 105 12.05 -12.52 -0.55
CA ILE A 105 12.82 -11.97 -1.69
C ILE A 105 14.32 -11.92 -1.36
N GLU A 106 14.66 -11.75 -0.09
CA GLU A 106 16.04 -11.63 0.40
C GLU A 106 16.68 -13.00 0.73
N ASP A 107 15.87 -14.04 0.99
CA ASP A 107 16.27 -15.47 0.96
C ASP A 107 16.37 -16.00 -0.49
#